data_AF-A0A662JPH2-F1
#
_entry.id   AF-A0A662JPH2-F1
#
_cell.length_a   1.000
_cell.length_b   1.000
_cell.length_c   1.000
_cell.angle_alpha   90.00
_cell.angle_beta   90.00
_cell.angle_gamma   90.00
#
_symmetry.space_group_name_H-M   'P 1'
#
loop_
_entity.id
_entity.type
_entity.pdbx_description
1 polymer ?
#
loop_
_entity_poly.entity_id
_entity_poly.type
_entity_poly.pdbx_seq_one_letter_code
_entity_poly.pdbx_strand_id
1 'polypeptide(L)' 'AVPRIIAATSLGAAILAAIGAKLHSSIEKATEEMVHIAKVYKPDPALSKVYQEIYKRYREIYSILEGSFRLLNPLT' A
#
# COMPACT_ATOMS: atom_id res chain seq x y z
N ALA A 1 3.96 -7.16 -4.10
CA ALA A 1 4.73 -7.05 -5.36
C ALA A 1 4.72 -5.60 -5.82
N VAL A 2 5.72 -5.15 -6.57
CA VAL A 2 5.81 -3.79 -7.11
C VAL A 2 5.46 -3.82 -8.59
N PRO A 3 4.42 -3.09 -9.05
CA PRO A 3 4.06 -3.02 -10.44
C PRO A 3 5.05 -2.16 -11.24
N ARG A 4 5.17 -2.42 -12.54
CA ARG A 4 6.01 -1.68 -13.51
C ARG A 4 5.37 -0.38 -14.00
N ILE A 5 4.51 0.24 -13.18
CA ILE A 5 3.79 1.46 -13.56
C ILE A 5 4.01 2.48 -12.45
N ILE A 6 4.31 3.72 -12.84
CA ILE A 6 4.40 4.85 -11.91
C ILE A 6 3.04 5.53 -11.69
N ALA A 7 2.17 5.51 -12.70
CA ALA A 7 0.88 6.18 -12.72
C ALA A 7 -0.26 5.16 -12.55
N ALA A 8 -0.46 4.70 -11.30
CA ALA A 8 -1.51 3.72 -10.98
C ALA A 8 -2.93 4.21 -11.32
N THR A 9 -3.20 5.51 -11.10
CA THR A 9 -4.52 6.11 -11.36
C THR A 9 -4.91 6.05 -12.83
N SER A 10 -3.99 6.41 -13.74
CA SER A 10 -4.25 6.37 -15.18
C SER A 10 -4.44 4.95 -15.69
N LEU A 11 -3.68 3.98 -15.18
CA LEU A 11 -3.86 2.58 -15.52
C LEU A 11 -5.23 2.06 -15.05
N GLY A 12 -5.68 2.45 -13.86
CA GLY A 12 -7.02 2.11 -13.37
C GLY A 12 -8.14 2.65 -14.26
N ALA A 13 -8.04 3.90 -14.71
CA ALA A 13 -8.99 4.48 -15.66
C ALA A 13 -9.00 3.73 -17.00
N ALA A 14 -7.82 3.34 -17.51
CA ALA A 14 -7.70 2.55 -18.73
C ALA A 14 -8.32 1.15 -18.60
N ILE A 15 -8.12 0.47 -17.47
CA ILE A 15 -8.75 -0.83 -17.16
C ILE A 15 -10.28 -0.71 -17.21
N LEU A 16 -10.84 0.30 -16.53
CA LEU A 16 -12.29 0.53 -16.53
C LEU A 16 -12.82 0.85 -17.93
N ALA A 17 -12.10 1.67 -18.70
CA ALA A 17 -12.46 1.99 -20.08
C ALA A 17 -12.45 0.73 -20.96
N ALA A 18 -11.46 -0.16 -20.80
CA ALA A 18 -11.36 -1.39 -21.57
C ALA A 18 -12.52 -2.36 -21.27
N ILE A 19 -12.98 -2.41 -20.01
CA ILE A 19 -14.17 -3.18 -19.62
C ILE A 19 -15.45 -2.57 -20.20
N GLY A 20 -15.61 -1.25 -20.12
CA GLY A 20 -16.74 -0.53 -20.71
C GLY A 20 -16.81 -0.71 -22.24
N ALA A 21 -15.65 -0.80 -22.89
CA ALA A 21 -15.50 -1.11 -24.30
C ALA A 21 -15.67 -2.60 -24.65
N LYS A 22 -15.96 -3.46 -23.66
CA LYS A 22 -16.11 -4.92 -23.81
C LYS A 22 -14.85 -5.63 -24.34
N LEU A 23 -13.66 -5.04 -24.15
CA LEU A 23 -12.38 -5.65 -24.52
C LEU A 23 -11.95 -6.74 -23.52
N HIS A 24 -12.38 -6.61 -22.27
CA HIS A 24 -12.20 -7.64 -21.25
C HIS A 24 -13.53 -8.03 -20.61
N SER A 25 -13.63 -9.28 -20.17
CA SER A 25 -14.86 -9.87 -19.60
C SER A 25 -15.08 -9.52 -18.13
N SER A 26 -14.04 -9.11 -17.40
CA SER A 26 -14.13 -8.74 -15.99
C SER A 26 -12.97 -7.83 -15.56
N ILE A 27 -13.11 -7.21 -14.38
CA ILE A 27 -12.07 -6.38 -13.77
C ILE A 27 -10.83 -7.22 -13.44
N GLU A 28 -11.05 -8.42 -12.93
CA GLU A 28 -9.97 -9.34 -12.54
C GLU A 28 -9.13 -9.71 -13.76
N LYS A 29 -9.77 -10.09 -14.87
CA LYS A 29 -9.08 -10.45 -16.12
C LYS A 29 -8.32 -9.25 -16.71
N ALA A 30 -8.96 -8.08 -16.77
CA ALA A 30 -8.31 -6.86 -17.25
C ALA A 30 -7.09 -6.48 -16.39
N THR A 31 -7.21 -6.61 -15.06
CA THR A 31 -6.10 -6.32 -14.13
C THR A 31 -4.95 -7.30 -14.32
N GLU A 32 -5.23 -8.60 -14.46
CA GLU A 32 -4.22 -9.63 -14.71
C GLU A 32 -3.47 -9.38 -16.03
N GLU A 33 -4.17 -9.03 -17.09
CA GLU A 33 -3.59 -8.83 -18.42
C GLU A 33 -2.87 -7.47 -18.56
N MET A 34 -3.34 -6.43 -17.88
CA MET A 34 -2.82 -5.05 -18.03
C MET A 34 -1.82 -4.63 -16.93
N VAL A 35 -1.82 -5.27 -15.75
CA VAL A 35 -0.89 -4.94 -14.67
C VAL A 35 0.34 -5.83 -14.73
N HIS A 36 1.48 -5.26 -15.13
CA HIS A 36 2.74 -6.00 -15.17
C HIS A 36 3.56 -5.80 -13.90
N ILE A 37 3.90 -6.90 -13.23
CA ILE A 37 4.75 -6.87 -12.04
C ILE A 37 6.21 -6.68 -12.44
N ALA A 38 6.87 -5.67 -11.85
CA ALA A 38 8.31 -5.44 -12.03
C ALA A 38 9.15 -6.29 -11.06
N LYS A 39 8.71 -6.38 -9.80
CA LYS A 39 9.49 -7.06 -8.76
C LYS A 39 8.61 -7.64 -7.68
N VAL A 40 8.98 -8.82 -7.20
CA VAL A 40 8.37 -9.46 -6.03
C VAL A 40 9.42 -9.50 -4.93
N TYR A 41 9.10 -8.92 -3.78
CA TYR A 41 9.92 -9.02 -2.57
C TYR A 41 9.29 -10.06 -1.65
N LYS A 42 10.07 -11.05 -1.24
CA LYS A 42 9.65 -12.04 -0.24
C LYS A 42 10.17 -11.61 1.13
N PRO A 43 9.33 -11.69 2.19
CA PRO A 43 9.79 -11.36 3.52
C PRO A 43 10.85 -12.36 3.96
N ASP A 44 11.92 -11.86 4.57
CA ASP A 44 12.85 -12.68 5.33
C ASP A 44 12.20 -12.99 6.70
N PRO A 45 11.95 -14.27 7.04
CA PRO A 45 11.32 -14.65 8.31
C PRO A 45 12.09 -14.16 9.54
N ALA A 46 13.43 -14.11 9.48
CA ALA A 46 14.25 -13.67 10.60
C ALA A 46 14.09 -12.16 10.84
N LEU A 47 14.11 -11.37 9.77
CA LEU A 47 13.91 -9.92 9.85
C LEU A 47 12.46 -9.56 10.18
N SER A 48 11.48 -10.33 9.69
CA SER A 48 10.06 -10.11 9.98
C SER A 48 9.78 -10.07 11.48
N LYS A 49 10.35 -11.02 12.25
CA LYS A 49 10.21 -11.06 13.71
C LYS A 49 10.82 -9.82 14.37
N VAL A 50 11.99 -9.39 13.92
CA VAL A 50 12.65 -8.18 14.45
C VAL A 50 11.81 -6.93 14.18
N TYR A 51 11.32 -6.75 12.95
CA TYR A 51 10.48 -5.60 12.59
C TYR A 51 9.13 -5.59 13.30
N GLN A 52 8.55 -6.76 13.62
CA GLN A 52 7.33 -6.84 14.43
C GLN A 52 7.53 -6.26 15.83
N GLU A 53 8.64 -6.60 16.50
CA GLU A 53 8.97 -6.04 17.82
C GLU A 53 9.25 -4.52 17.74
N ILE A 54 9.95 -4.08 16.70
CA ILE A 54 10.18 -2.64 16.45
C ILE A 54 8.85 -1.91 16.25
N TYR A 55 7.93 -2.48 15.45
CA TYR A 55 6.62 -1.88 15.19
C TYR A 55 5.78 -1.77 16.47
N LYS A 56 5.82 -2.80 17.33
CA LYS A 56 5.16 -2.74 18.64
C LYS A 56 5.68 -1.58 19.49
N ARG A 57 7.00 -1.43 19.61
CA ARG A 57 7.61 -0.32 20.35
C ARG A 57 7.28 1.04 19.74
N TYR A 58 7.32 1.16 18.40
CA TYR A 58 6.92 2.37 17.70
C TYR A 58 5.48 2.80 18.07
N ARG A 59 4.54 1.85 18.11
CA ARG A 59 3.14 2.11 18.47
C ARG A 59 2.99 2.60 19.90
N GLU A 60 3.71 1.98 20.84
CA GLU A 60 3.72 2.40 22.26
C GLU A 60 4.27 3.83 22.39
N ILE A 61 5.41 4.12 21.75
CA ILE A 61 6.02 5.46 21.76
C ILE A 61 5.07 6.49 21.13
N TYR A 62 4.49 6.19 19.97
CA TYR A 62 3.56 7.09 19.29
C TYR A 62 2.36 7.43 20.16
N SER A 63 1.79 6.44 20.86
CA SER A 63 0.64 6.67 21.75
C SER A 63 0.98 7.62 22.91
N ILE A 64 2.19 7.55 23.45
CA ILE A 64 2.65 8.47 24.49
C ILE A 64 2.81 9.88 23.92
N LEU A 65 3.49 10.00 22.78
CA LEU A 65 3.72 11.27 22.10
C LEU A 65 2.41 11.97 21.72
N GLU A 66 1.44 11.24 21.17
CA GLU A 66 0.12 11.78 20.85
C GLU A 66 -0.56 12.41 22.08
N GLY A 67 -0.48 11.73 23.23
CA GLY A 67 -0.98 12.26 24.49
C GLY A 67 -0.28 13.55 24.90
N SER A 68 1.05 13.60 24.79
CA SER A 68 1.84 14.81 25.08
C SER A 68 1.50 15.97 24.15
N PHE A 69 1.36 15.73 22.84
CA PHE A 69 0.96 16.77 21.89
C PHE A 69 -0.45 17.29 22.17
N ARG A 70 -1.38 16.43 22.58
CA ARG A 70 -2.73 16.85 22.98
C ARG A 70 -2.72 17.77 24.21
N LEU A 71 -1.78 17.55 25.15
CA LEU A 71 -1.58 18.42 26.31
C LEU A 71 -0.90 19.75 25.97
N LEU A 72 -0.08 19.79 24.91
CA LEU A 72 0.60 21.00 24.43
C LEU A 72 -0.29 21.86 23.52
N ASN A 73 -1.27 21.26 22.85
CA ASN A 73 -2.21 21.95 21.95
C ASN A 73 -2.98 23.14 22.56
N PRO A 74 -3.27 23.24 23.88
CA PRO A 74 -3.88 24.43 24.47
C PRO A 74 -2.91 25.61 24.66
N LEU A 75 -1.60 25.42 24.45
CA LEU A 75 -0.56 26.44 24.65
C LEU A 75 -0.08 27.10 23.34
N THR A 76 -0.66 26.73 22.21
CA THR A 76 -0.46 27.30 20.86
C THR A 76 -1.78 27.81 20.31
#